data_AF-A0A819PW79-F1
#
_entry.id   AF-A0A819PW79-F1
#
_cell.length_a   1.000
_cell.length_b   1.000
_cell.length_c   1.000
_cell.angle_alpha   90.00
_cell.angle_beta   90.00
_cell.angle_gamma   90.00
#
_symmetry.space_group_name_H-M   'P 1'
#
loop_
_entity.id
_entity.type
_entity.pdbx_description
1 polymer ?
#
loop_
_entity_poly.entity_id
_entity_poly.type
_entity_poly.pdbx_seq_one_letter_code
_entity_poly.pdbx_strand_id
1 'polypeptide(L)'
;GSLCPQTCFEGNDYGGCIADSGCVYGCFCPNGQVMDNNGKCIEPDRCPCLYNNHIYPQNSRIIMKKNATCHHECECLNGSFICDKIESTICITTNCTSNEFT
;
A
#
# COMPACT_ATOMS: atom_id res chain seq x y z
N GLY A 1 -24.14 -4.13 -10.66
CA GLY A 1 -22.71 -4.40 -10.49
C GLY A 1 -22.52 -5.63 -9.63
N SER A 2 -21.26 -6.04 -9.46
CA SER A 2 -20.90 -7.18 -8.61
C SER A 2 -21.31 -6.92 -7.16
N LEU A 3 -21.73 -7.96 -6.44
CA LEU A 3 -21.88 -7.93 -4.97
C LEU A 3 -20.56 -7.66 -4.24
N CYS A 4 -19.45 -7.77 -4.97
CA CYS A 4 -18.11 -7.57 -4.47
C CYS A 4 -17.47 -6.41 -5.23
N PRO A 5 -17.71 -5.16 -4.79
CA PRO A 5 -17.06 -4.01 -5.38
C PRO A 5 -15.54 -4.15 -5.23
N GLN A 6 -14.80 -3.78 -6.26
CA GLN A 6 -13.34 -3.73 -6.20
C GLN A 6 -12.93 -2.40 -5.55
N THR A 7 -12.19 -2.45 -4.45
CA THR A 7 -11.68 -1.26 -3.76
C THR A 7 -10.17 -1.37 -3.57
N CYS A 8 -9.48 -0.24 -3.40
CA CYS A 8 -8.02 -0.24 -3.25
C CYS A 8 -7.48 -0.91 -1.98
N PHE A 9 -8.30 -1.04 -0.94
CA PHE A 9 -7.87 -1.48 0.39
C PHE A 9 -8.47 -2.82 0.81
N GLU A 10 -9.44 -3.32 0.04
CA GLU A 10 -9.81 -4.74 0.09
C GLU A 10 -8.79 -5.47 -0.77
N GLY A 11 -7.83 -6.14 -0.11
CA GLY A 11 -6.86 -6.96 -0.80
C GLY A 11 -7.54 -7.99 -1.72
N ASN A 12 -6.76 -8.61 -2.61
CA ASN A 12 -7.21 -9.68 -3.50
C ASN A 12 -7.90 -10.87 -2.79
N ASP A 13 -7.85 -10.92 -1.46
CA ASP A 13 -8.68 -11.78 -0.65
C ASP A 13 -10.00 -11.08 -0.39
N TYR A 14 -11.02 -11.45 -1.16
CA TYR A 14 -12.40 -10.99 -1.07
C TYR A 14 -13.04 -11.22 0.31
N GLY A 15 -12.32 -11.52 1.40
CA GLY A 15 -12.90 -11.75 2.71
C GLY A 15 -14.05 -12.77 2.68
N GLY A 16 -13.97 -13.75 1.77
CA GLY A 16 -15.04 -14.72 1.53
C GLY A 16 -16.24 -14.23 0.71
N CYS A 17 -16.15 -13.09 0.00
CA CYS A 17 -17.13 -12.73 -1.00
C CYS A 17 -17.09 -13.77 -2.13
N ILE A 18 -18.27 -14.27 -2.49
CA ILE A 18 -18.45 -15.14 -3.64
C ILE A 18 -18.99 -14.26 -4.76
N ALA A 19 -18.12 -13.85 -5.69
CA ALA A 19 -18.47 -12.98 -6.82
C ALA A 19 -19.58 -13.56 -7.72
N ASP A 20 -19.90 -14.86 -7.59
CA ASP A 20 -20.93 -15.58 -8.32
C ASP A 20 -22.36 -15.40 -7.75
N SER A 21 -22.54 -14.61 -6.68
CA SER A 21 -23.79 -14.54 -5.91
C SER A 21 -24.86 -13.58 -6.48
N GLY A 22 -24.76 -13.18 -7.75
CA GLY A 22 -25.74 -12.31 -8.42
C GLY A 22 -25.32 -10.83 -8.52
N CYS A 23 -26.12 -10.06 -9.28
CA CYS A 23 -25.88 -8.64 -9.51
C CYS A 23 -26.81 -7.78 -8.65
N VAL A 24 -26.31 -6.64 -8.18
CA VAL A 24 -27.11 -5.66 -7.44
C VAL A 24 -27.15 -4.32 -8.14
N TYR A 25 -28.26 -3.61 -7.96
CA TYR A 25 -28.41 -2.22 -8.39
C TYR A 25 -27.61 -1.30 -7.47
N GLY A 26 -26.90 -0.35 -8.05
CA GLY A 26 -26.01 0.54 -7.31
C GLY A 26 -25.03 1.28 -8.22
N CYS A 27 -24.19 2.10 -7.62
CA CYS A 27 -23.08 2.78 -8.29
C CYS A 27 -21.85 1.87 -8.26
N PHE A 28 -21.27 1.63 -9.43
CA PHE A 28 -20.08 0.79 -9.56
C PHE A 28 -19.07 1.48 -10.46
N CYS A 29 -17.80 1.17 -10.24
CA CYS A 29 -16.76 1.61 -11.13
C CYS A 29 -16.86 0.92 -12.49
N PRO A 30 -16.48 1.62 -13.58
CA PRO A 30 -16.33 1.01 -14.89
C PRO A 30 -15.40 -0.21 -14.85
N ASN A 31 -15.54 -1.09 -15.84
CA ASN A 31 -14.65 -2.25 -15.97
C ASN A 31 -13.18 -1.81 -16.00
N GLY A 32 -12.36 -2.48 -15.18
CA GLY A 32 -10.93 -2.18 -15.02
C GLY A 32 -10.59 -1.16 -13.93
N GLN A 33 -11.59 -0.48 -13.36
CA GLN A 33 -11.37 0.50 -12.29
C GLN A 33 -11.83 -0.01 -10.92
N VAL A 34 -11.21 0.53 -9.89
CA VAL A 34 -11.49 0.25 -8.48
C VAL A 34 -11.86 1.52 -7.75
N MET A 35 -12.66 1.40 -6.70
CA MET A 35 -13.06 2.53 -5.88
C MET A 35 -12.00 2.87 -4.83
N ASP A 36 -11.59 4.13 -4.76
CA ASP A 36 -10.72 4.65 -3.71
C ASP A 36 -11.51 4.94 -2.42
N ASN A 37 -10.81 5.31 -1.34
CA ASN A 37 -11.43 5.70 -0.06
C ASN A 37 -12.31 6.95 -0.13
N ASN A 38 -12.24 7.72 -1.22
CA ASN A 38 -13.06 8.91 -1.44
C ASN A 38 -14.29 8.61 -2.32
N GLY A 39 -14.53 7.34 -2.68
CA GLY A 39 -15.64 6.94 -3.56
C GLY A 39 -15.39 7.24 -5.05
N LYS A 40 -14.14 7.52 -5.46
CA LYS A 40 -13.76 7.76 -6.84
C LYS A 40 -13.24 6.49 -7.49
N CYS A 41 -13.56 6.32 -8.78
CA CYS A 41 -13.02 5.23 -9.57
C CYS A 41 -11.64 5.60 -10.12
N ILE A 42 -10.64 4.79 -9.79
CA ILE A 42 -9.26 4.94 -10.23
C ILE A 42 -8.73 3.64 -10.80
N GLU A 43 -7.63 3.71 -11.53
CA GLU A 43 -6.93 2.53 -12.00
C GLU A 43 -6.25 1.81 -10.81
N PRO A 44 -6.20 0.46 -10.78
CA PRO A 44 -5.60 -0.31 -9.69
C PRO A 44 -4.14 0.05 -9.40
N ASP A 45 -3.40 0.45 -10.44
CA ASP A 45 -2.01 0.90 -10.37
C ASP A 45 -1.83 2.30 -9.75
N ARG A 46 -2.94 3.01 -9.50
CA ARG A 46 -2.97 4.30 -8.80
C ARG A 46 -3.46 4.17 -7.37
N CYS A 47 -3.68 2.94 -6.89
CA CYS A 47 -4.16 2.73 -5.54
C CYS A 47 -3.16 3.28 -4.50
N PRO A 48 -3.61 4.16 -3.59
CA PRO A 48 -2.80 4.59 -2.48
C PRO A 48 -2.59 3.45 -1.47
N CYS A 49 -1.49 3.50 -0.72
CA CYS A 49 -1.14 2.49 0.27
C CYS A 49 -1.56 2.91 1.68
N LEU A 50 -1.95 1.94 2.52
CA LEU A 50 -2.28 2.17 3.93
C LEU A 50 -1.14 1.68 4.83
N TYR A 51 -0.62 2.54 5.69
CA TYR A 51 0.32 2.16 6.73
C TYR A 51 0.11 2.96 8.00
N ASN A 52 0.00 2.28 9.15
CA ASN A 52 -0.31 2.91 10.45
C ASN A 52 -1.49 3.90 10.39
N ASN A 53 -2.60 3.47 9.76
CA ASN A 53 -3.81 4.28 9.57
C ASN A 53 -3.61 5.55 8.72
N HIS A 54 -2.47 5.72 8.07
CA HIS A 54 -2.22 6.82 7.14
C HIS A 54 -2.25 6.34 5.70
N ILE A 55 -2.87 7.15 4.84
CA ILE A 55 -2.99 6.91 3.41
C ILE A 55 -1.84 7.63 2.71
N TYR A 56 -1.06 6.89 1.93
CA TYR A 56 0.06 7.39 1.17
C TYR A 56 -0.21 7.28 -0.33
N PRO A 57 0.08 8.32 -1.13
CA PRO A 57 -0.16 8.29 -2.57
C PRO A 57 0.74 7.27 -3.28
N GLN A 58 0.33 6.84 -4.47
CA GLN A 58 1.14 6.01 -5.38
C GLN A 58 2.54 6.62 -5.58
N ASN A 59 3.56 5.77 -5.64
CA ASN A 59 5.00 6.10 -5.75
C ASN A 59 5.58 6.90 -4.56
N SER A 60 4.86 7.01 -3.45
CA SER A 60 5.43 7.59 -2.24
C SER A 60 6.47 6.67 -1.62
N ARG A 61 7.52 7.26 -1.03
CA ARG A 61 8.57 6.55 -0.30
C ARG A 61 8.47 6.83 1.19
N ILE A 62 8.46 5.78 1.99
CA ILE A 62 8.37 5.88 3.45
C ILE A 62 9.44 5.01 4.12
N ILE A 63 9.76 5.36 5.36
CA ILE A 63 10.66 4.59 6.21
C ILE A 63 9.83 3.75 7.19
N MET A 64 9.79 2.44 6.99
CA MET A 64 9.07 1.48 7.84
C MET A 64 10.02 0.83 8.84
N LYS A 65 9.54 0.53 10.05
CA LYS A 65 10.37 -0.10 11.09
C LYS A 65 10.56 -1.60 10.77
N LYS A 66 11.82 -2.04 10.63
CA LYS A 66 12.17 -3.47 10.47
C LYS A 66 12.44 -4.13 11.83
N ASN A 67 13.24 -3.47 12.67
CA ASN A 67 13.53 -3.89 14.05
C ASN A 67 13.88 -2.66 14.92
N ALA A 68 14.51 -2.85 16.08
CA ALA A 68 14.85 -1.75 16.99
C ALA A 68 15.87 -0.74 16.41
N THR A 69 16.77 -1.19 15.53
CA THR A 69 17.90 -0.40 15.02
C THR A 69 17.86 -0.20 13.51
N CYS A 70 17.02 -0.95 12.80
CA CYS A 70 16.94 -0.93 11.34
C CYS A 70 15.54 -0.55 10.87
N HIS A 71 15.54 0.22 9.79
CA HIS A 71 14.36 0.63 9.05
C HIS A 71 14.48 0.18 7.59
N HIS A 72 13.35 0.14 6.90
CA HIS A 72 13.22 -0.17 5.48
C HIS A 72 12.68 1.05 4.75
N GLU A 73 13.37 1.49 3.71
CA GLU A 73 12.77 2.38 2.72
C GLU A 73 11.86 1.53 1.82
N CYS A 74 10.60 1.91 1.77
CA CYS A 74 9.58 1.19 1.01
C CYS A 74 8.88 2.16 0.08
N GLU A 75 8.56 1.70 -1.12
CA GLU A 75 7.81 2.45 -2.11
C GLU A 75 6.38 1.92 -2.19
N CYS A 76 5.41 2.83 -2.20
CA CYS A 76 4.00 2.50 -2.39
C CYS A 76 3.73 2.22 -3.86
N LEU A 77 3.43 0.97 -4.19
CA LEU A 77 3.12 0.53 -5.55
C LEU A 77 1.83 -0.31 -5.55
N ASN A 78 0.84 0.11 -6.34
CA ASN A 78 -0.40 -0.63 -6.59
C ASN A 78 -1.13 -1.00 -5.28
N GLY A 79 -1.23 -0.05 -4.35
CA GLY A 79 -1.86 -0.25 -3.04
C GLY A 79 -1.04 -1.03 -2.00
N SER A 80 0.18 -1.45 -2.31
CA SER A 80 1.06 -2.19 -1.39
C SER A 80 2.44 -1.55 -1.25
N PHE A 81 3.05 -1.67 -0.07
CA PHE A 81 4.44 -1.24 0.15
C PHE A 81 5.42 -2.32 -0.30
N ILE A 82 6.33 -1.95 -1.21
CA ILE A 82 7.40 -2.81 -1.72
C ILE A 82 8.73 -2.34 -1.10
N CYS A 83 9.39 -3.22 -0.35
CA CYS A 83 10.64 -2.95 0.37
C CYS A 83 11.73 -3.94 -0.11
N ASP A 84 12.58 -3.54 -1.06
CA ASP A 84 13.60 -4.43 -1.63
C ASP A 84 14.73 -4.73 -0.65
N LYS A 85 14.95 -6.01 -0.34
CA LYS A 85 15.60 -6.47 0.89
C LYS A 85 17.09 -6.09 1.13
N ILE A 86 17.84 -5.57 0.14
CA ILE A 86 19.31 -5.51 0.24
C ILE A 86 19.85 -4.08 0.34
N GLU A 87 19.36 -3.11 -0.45
CA GLU A 87 19.83 -1.71 -0.39
C GLU A 87 18.89 -0.75 0.32
N SER A 88 17.63 -1.14 0.56
CA SER A 88 16.65 -0.28 1.24
C SER A 88 16.70 -0.37 2.78
N THR A 89 17.58 -1.22 3.34
CA THR A 89 17.68 -1.37 4.80
C THR A 89 18.62 -0.33 5.40
N ILE A 90 18.05 0.67 6.04
CA ILE A 90 18.78 1.70 6.77
C ILE A 90 18.93 1.25 8.23
N CYS A 91 20.08 0.70 8.57
CA CYS A 91 20.42 0.32 9.94
C CYS A 91 21.24 1.40 10.62
N ILE A 92 20.75 1.85 11.77
CA ILE A 92 21.54 2.64 12.71
C ILE A 92 22.46 1.66 13.42
N THR A 93 23.63 1.39 12.84
CA THR A 93 24.70 0.74 13.59
C THR A 93 25.20 1.78 14.59
N THR A 94 25.00 1.57 15.88
CA THR A 94 25.70 2.32 16.93
C THR A 94 27.19 2.00 16.86
N ASN A 95 27.87 2.59 15.89
CA ASN A 95 29.27 2.94 15.90
C ASN A 95 29.34 4.38 15.41
N CYS A 96 28.75 5.29 16.19
CA CYS A 96 29.16 6.68 16.16
C CYS A 96 30.56 6.72 16.81
N THR A 97 31.60 6.31 16.10
CA THR A 97 32.94 6.84 16.39
C THR A 97 32.90 8.28 15.90
N SER A 98 32.47 9.17 16.78
CA SER A 98 32.78 10.60 16.70
C SER A 98 34.30 10.74 16.79
N ASN A 99 35.00 10.54 15.69
CA ASN A 99 36.36 10.99 15.49
C ASN A 99 36.51 11.29 14.00
N GLU A 100 37.06 12.47 13.71
CA GLU A 100 37.30 13.08 12.39
C GLU A 100 36.25 14.11 11.94
N PHE A 101 36.16 15.19 12.72
CA PHE A 101 36.32 16.52 12.12
C PHE A 101 37.67 17.05 12.62
N THR A 102 38.62 17.15 11.69
CA THR A 102 39.94 17.75 11.86
C THR A 102 39.85 19.22 12.25
#